data_AF-A0AAF0JHX7-F1
#
_entry.id   AF-A0AAF0JHX7-F1
#
_cell.length_a   1.000
_cell.length_b   1.000
_cell.length_c   1.000
_cell.angle_alpha   90.00
_cell.angle_beta   90.00
_cell.angle_gamma   90.00
#
_symmetry.space_group_name_H-M   'P 1'
#
loop_
_entity.id
_entity.type
_entity.pdbx_description
1 polymer ?
#
loop_
_entity_poly.entity_id
_entity_poly.type
_entity_poly.pdbx_seq_one_letter_code
_entity_poly.pdbx_strand_id
1 'polypeptide(L)'
;MEEPAVPAGRSIFGVDPMDDFAVLIADCIWDHCQNLSHVEIEAKVGILIDRNTNARLQLPVFTETVVDAKQLGLRFESNMSMDQHRRFNQLLNHLVAYSANQAPSERVTYKHQKEVDYFYDERMPDTGSVVHLRVTRDAQTLQIKPGGVVTKKRVADINVYAPNRPFDYRISINTETPMPPPPEDSRPTFIREKDRLSYAHQNFNVDLTQVILPNNVRFMTDIQPQEPVHELEVEIRDSVELMQHAFVARGQEQKEFQEWTPFEDTVLILLNNVRLLIRYVRIRT
;
A
#
# COMPACT_ATOMS: atom_id res chain seq x y z
N MET A 1 -35.42 39.40 -16.12
CA MET A 1 -34.15 38.77 -15.72
C MET A 1 -34.54 37.50 -14.99
N GLU A 2 -34.33 36.34 -15.59
CA GLU A 2 -34.55 35.06 -14.90
C GLU A 2 -33.52 34.94 -13.78
N GLU A 3 -33.97 34.63 -12.56
CA GLU A 3 -33.07 34.28 -11.47
C GLU A 3 -32.27 33.03 -11.85
N PRO A 4 -30.96 32.99 -11.56
CA PRO A 4 -30.17 31.79 -11.81
C PRO A 4 -30.77 30.61 -11.05
N ALA A 5 -30.95 29.48 -11.74
CA ALA A 5 -31.48 28.27 -11.14
C ALA A 5 -30.64 27.85 -9.92
N VAL A 6 -31.30 27.65 -8.78
CA VAL A 6 -30.66 27.18 -7.56
C VAL A 6 -30.06 25.80 -7.83
N PRO A 7 -28.76 25.57 -7.55
CA PRO A 7 -28.17 24.25 -7.65
C PRO A 7 -28.98 23.22 -6.86
N ALA A 8 -29.19 22.04 -7.42
CA ALA A 8 -29.85 20.96 -6.70
C ALA A 8 -29.10 20.66 -5.39
N GLY A 9 -29.83 20.57 -4.28
CA GLY A 9 -29.26 20.14 -3.00
C GLY A 9 -28.73 18.71 -3.10
N ARG A 10 -27.72 18.39 -2.28
CA ARG A 10 -27.04 17.07 -2.32
C ARG A 10 -27.94 15.92 -1.87
N SER A 11 -28.91 16.20 -0.99
CA SER A 11 -29.99 15.30 -0.58
C SER A 11 -31.15 16.10 0.06
N ILE A 12 -32.23 15.43 0.46
CA ILE A 12 -33.31 16.04 1.27
C ILE A 12 -32.83 16.54 2.64
N PHE A 13 -31.66 16.07 3.10
CA PHE A 13 -31.01 16.49 4.34
C PHE A 13 -29.98 17.61 4.12
N GLY A 14 -29.75 18.02 2.87
CA GLY A 14 -28.74 19.04 2.53
C GLY A 14 -27.28 18.55 2.58
N VAL A 15 -27.04 17.26 2.87
CA VAL A 15 -25.72 16.64 3.03
C VAL A 15 -25.61 15.34 2.22
N ASP A 16 -24.41 14.90 1.87
CA ASP A 16 -24.22 13.53 1.34
C ASP A 16 -24.17 12.51 2.47
N PRO A 17 -24.65 11.28 2.24
CA PRO A 17 -24.29 10.18 3.12
C PRO A 17 -22.77 9.92 3.04
N MET A 18 -22.20 9.42 4.13
CA MET A 18 -20.85 8.87 4.07
C MET A 18 -20.84 7.61 3.19
N ASP A 19 -19.72 7.37 2.52
CA ASP A 19 -19.51 6.15 1.74
C ASP A 19 -19.32 4.97 2.70
N ASP A 20 -20.32 4.08 2.80
CA ASP A 20 -20.26 2.88 3.65
C ASP A 20 -18.98 2.07 3.41
N PHE A 21 -18.48 2.05 2.17
CA PHE A 21 -17.22 1.38 1.86
C PHE A 21 -16.04 2.07 2.53
N ALA A 22 -15.92 3.38 2.39
CA ALA A 22 -14.84 4.15 3.01
C ALA A 22 -14.89 4.08 4.55
N VAL A 23 -16.09 4.16 5.12
CA VAL A 23 -16.32 4.00 6.57
C VAL A 23 -15.88 2.62 7.04
N LEU A 24 -16.30 1.54 6.34
CA LEU A 24 -15.89 0.18 6.65
C LEU A 24 -14.36 0.03 6.66
N ILE A 25 -13.67 0.58 5.65
CA ILE A 25 -12.20 0.56 5.59
C ILE A 25 -11.60 1.36 6.75
N ALA A 26 -12.14 2.53 7.06
CA ALA A 26 -11.66 3.38 8.16
C ALA A 26 -11.80 2.67 9.51
N ASP A 27 -12.95 2.04 9.77
CA ASP A 27 -13.20 1.25 10.97
C ASP A 27 -12.26 0.06 11.06
N CYS A 28 -12.05 -0.67 9.96
CA CYS A 28 -11.08 -1.76 9.93
C CYS A 28 -9.66 -1.26 10.24
N ILE A 29 -9.24 -0.11 9.71
CA ILE A 29 -7.92 0.48 10.02
C ILE A 29 -7.85 0.83 11.50
N TRP A 30 -8.86 1.52 12.04
CA TRP A 30 -8.91 1.90 13.45
C TRP A 30 -8.80 0.68 14.38
N ASP A 31 -9.64 -0.33 14.16
CA ASP A 31 -9.72 -1.53 14.99
C ASP A 31 -8.38 -2.26 15.09
N HIS A 32 -7.63 -2.31 14.00
CA HIS A 32 -6.33 -2.99 13.95
C HIS A 32 -5.16 -2.12 14.43
N CYS A 33 -5.29 -0.79 14.45
CA CYS A 33 -4.17 0.13 14.69
C CYS A 33 -4.21 0.87 16.03
N GLN A 34 -5.38 1.02 16.67
CA GLN A 34 -5.61 1.94 17.81
C GLN A 34 -4.62 1.82 18.98
N ASN A 35 -3.96 0.68 19.17
CA ASN A 35 -3.00 0.42 20.25
C ASN A 35 -1.59 0.05 19.76
N LEU A 36 -1.27 0.33 18.50
CA LEU A 36 0.00 -0.03 17.89
C LEU A 36 0.88 1.21 17.65
N SER A 37 2.18 1.00 17.76
CA SER A 37 3.21 1.96 17.35
C SER A 37 3.89 1.50 16.07
N HIS A 38 4.54 2.44 15.37
CA HIS A 38 5.27 2.17 14.12
C HIS A 38 4.41 1.51 13.04
N VAL A 39 3.14 1.92 12.96
CA VAL A 39 2.18 1.42 11.97
C VAL A 39 2.57 1.91 10.58
N GLU A 40 2.50 1.00 9.62
CA GLU A 40 2.61 1.27 8.19
C GLU A 40 1.31 0.78 7.54
N ILE A 41 0.66 1.66 6.77
CA ILE A 41 -0.57 1.37 6.03
C ILE A 41 -0.31 1.62 4.56
N GLU A 42 -0.42 0.57 3.76
CA GLU A 42 -0.12 0.58 2.33
C GLU A 42 -1.22 -0.17 1.54
N ALA A 43 -1.69 0.42 0.45
CA ALA A 43 -2.55 -0.25 -0.51
C ALA A 43 -1.72 -0.80 -1.66
N LYS A 44 -1.64 -2.12 -1.78
CA LYS A 44 -0.93 -2.81 -2.86
C LYS A 44 -1.89 -3.16 -3.99
N VAL A 45 -1.46 -2.93 -5.24
CA VAL A 45 -2.20 -3.29 -6.45
C VAL A 45 -1.78 -4.68 -6.91
N GLY A 46 -2.76 -5.53 -7.22
CA GLY A 46 -2.50 -6.93 -7.58
C GLY A 46 -3.77 -7.66 -8.02
N ILE A 47 -3.81 -8.98 -7.82
CA ILE A 47 -4.98 -9.81 -8.14
C ILE A 47 -5.28 -10.78 -7.00
N LEU A 48 -6.58 -10.96 -6.72
CA LEU A 48 -7.04 -12.00 -5.80
C LEU A 48 -7.22 -13.29 -6.57
N ILE A 49 -6.43 -14.31 -6.22
CA ILE A 49 -6.47 -15.63 -6.86
C ILE A 49 -7.15 -16.64 -5.93
N ASP A 50 -8.14 -17.35 -6.44
CA ASP A 50 -8.69 -18.53 -5.78
C ASP A 50 -7.68 -19.68 -5.84
N ARG A 51 -7.32 -20.22 -4.68
CA ARG A 51 -6.31 -21.28 -4.56
C ARG A 51 -6.75 -22.60 -5.21
N ASN A 52 -8.05 -22.83 -5.36
CA ASN A 52 -8.57 -24.06 -5.95
C ASN A 52 -8.51 -24.03 -7.47
N THR A 53 -8.90 -22.90 -8.07
CA THR A 53 -8.98 -22.74 -9.53
C THR A 53 -7.71 -22.14 -10.13
N ASN A 54 -6.85 -21.56 -9.29
CA ASN A 54 -5.68 -20.79 -9.71
C ASN A 54 -6.01 -19.62 -10.66
N ALA A 55 -7.26 -19.16 -10.64
CA ALA A 55 -7.76 -18.08 -11.46
C ALA A 55 -8.10 -16.86 -10.59
N ARG A 56 -8.16 -15.69 -11.23
CA ARG A 56 -8.64 -14.49 -10.56
C ARG A 56 -10.06 -14.73 -10.05
N LEU A 57 -10.31 -14.33 -8.80
CA LEU A 57 -11.60 -14.40 -8.13
C LEU A 57 -12.73 -13.93 -9.04
N GLN A 58 -13.83 -14.68 -9.03
CA GLN A 58 -15.08 -14.32 -9.69
C GLN A 58 -16.21 -14.41 -8.65
N LEU A 59 -16.81 -13.28 -8.33
CA LEU A 59 -17.97 -13.18 -7.43
C LEU A 59 -19.15 -12.56 -8.19
N PRO A 60 -20.40 -12.93 -7.86
CA PRO A 60 -21.61 -12.36 -8.46
C PRO A 60 -21.91 -10.95 -7.92
N VAL A 61 -20.95 -10.03 -8.06
CA VAL A 61 -21.01 -8.63 -7.62
C VAL A 61 -20.58 -7.72 -8.77
N PHE A 62 -21.16 -6.52 -8.82
CA PHE A 62 -20.94 -5.57 -9.91
C PHE A 62 -20.07 -4.38 -9.51
N THR A 63 -19.66 -4.27 -8.26
CA THR A 63 -18.90 -3.14 -7.73
C THR A 63 -17.72 -3.63 -6.91
N GLU A 64 -16.81 -2.72 -6.57
CA GLU A 64 -15.74 -3.06 -5.64
C GLU A 64 -16.31 -3.52 -4.30
N THR A 65 -15.69 -4.54 -3.71
CA THR A 65 -16.21 -5.15 -2.49
C THR A 65 -15.07 -5.69 -1.63
N VAL A 66 -15.17 -5.47 -0.32
CA VAL A 66 -14.26 -6.07 0.65
C VAL A 66 -14.61 -7.56 0.76
N VAL A 67 -13.59 -8.42 0.72
CA VAL A 67 -13.77 -9.87 0.79
C VAL A 67 -12.96 -10.47 1.93
N ASP A 68 -13.53 -11.46 2.62
CA ASP A 68 -12.77 -12.32 3.52
C ASP A 68 -11.96 -13.33 2.70
N ALA A 69 -10.74 -12.92 2.35
CA ALA A 69 -9.82 -13.74 1.58
C ALA A 69 -9.47 -15.07 2.28
N LYS A 70 -9.49 -15.13 3.61
CA LYS A 70 -9.18 -16.36 4.35
C LYS A 70 -10.34 -17.34 4.25
N GLN A 71 -11.57 -16.88 4.49
CA GLN A 71 -12.77 -17.72 4.39
C GLN A 71 -13.00 -18.23 2.96
N LEU A 72 -12.71 -17.39 1.96
CA LEU A 72 -12.84 -17.75 0.54
C LEU A 72 -11.64 -18.55 -0.01
N GLY A 73 -10.62 -18.84 0.81
CA GLY A 73 -9.45 -19.63 0.37
C GLY A 73 -8.62 -18.92 -0.70
N LEU A 74 -8.52 -17.60 -0.65
CA LEU A 74 -7.82 -16.79 -1.64
C LEU A 74 -6.35 -16.57 -1.28
N ARG A 75 -5.55 -16.17 -2.27
CA ARG A 75 -4.26 -15.53 -2.07
C ARG A 75 -4.23 -14.23 -2.86
N PHE A 76 -3.48 -13.25 -2.39
CA PHE A 76 -3.25 -12.01 -3.14
C PHE A 76 -1.87 -12.09 -3.79
N GLU A 77 -1.83 -11.81 -5.08
CA GLU A 77 -0.58 -11.71 -5.84
C GLU A 77 -0.31 -10.25 -6.15
N SER A 78 0.67 -9.68 -5.44
CA SER A 78 1.21 -8.34 -5.69
C SER A 78 2.19 -8.42 -6.85
N ASN A 79 1.67 -8.45 -8.07
CA ASN A 79 2.50 -8.44 -9.27
C ASN A 79 1.71 -7.86 -10.45
N MET A 80 2.43 -7.41 -11.48
CA MET A 80 1.87 -7.01 -12.76
C MET A 80 2.86 -7.30 -13.89
N SER A 81 2.37 -7.29 -15.13
CA SER A 81 3.26 -7.38 -16.29
C SER A 81 4.17 -6.15 -16.40
N MET A 82 5.33 -6.32 -17.02
CA MET A 82 6.24 -5.21 -17.33
C MET A 82 5.57 -4.08 -18.15
N ASP A 83 4.61 -4.42 -19.02
CA ASP A 83 3.86 -3.42 -19.78
C ASP A 83 2.90 -2.61 -18.90
N GLN A 84 2.24 -3.25 -17.93
CA GLN A 84 1.43 -2.52 -16.93
C GLN A 84 2.31 -1.62 -16.07
N HIS A 85 3.46 -2.14 -15.60
CA HIS A 85 4.44 -1.37 -14.84
C HIS A 85 4.92 -0.12 -15.63
N ARG A 86 5.26 -0.29 -16.92
CA ARG A 86 5.63 0.83 -17.80
C ARG A 86 4.52 1.87 -17.92
N ARG A 87 3.25 1.45 -18.02
CA ARG A 87 2.11 2.37 -18.10
C ARG A 87 1.91 3.16 -16.81
N PHE A 88 2.04 2.52 -15.65
CA PHE A 88 2.02 3.25 -14.37
C PHE A 88 3.15 4.26 -14.28
N ASN A 89 4.37 3.88 -14.69
CA ASN A 89 5.50 4.80 -14.72
C ASN A 89 5.22 6.02 -15.60
N GLN A 90 4.65 5.83 -16.79
CA GLN A 90 4.30 6.94 -17.70
C GLN A 90 3.23 7.86 -17.09
N LEU A 91 2.18 7.29 -16.48
CA LEU A 91 1.13 8.04 -15.81
C LEU A 91 1.70 8.90 -14.67
N LEU A 92 2.51 8.31 -13.79
CA LEU A 92 3.08 9.00 -12.62
C LEU A 92 4.06 10.10 -13.03
N ASN A 93 4.91 9.85 -14.03
CA ASN A 93 5.77 10.89 -14.61
C ASN A 93 4.97 12.05 -15.23
N HIS A 94 3.83 11.75 -15.87
CA HIS A 94 2.95 12.80 -16.39
C HIS A 94 2.38 13.66 -15.26
N LEU A 95 1.99 13.07 -14.12
CA LEU A 95 1.52 13.82 -12.95
C LEU A 95 2.61 14.73 -12.35
N VAL A 96 3.87 14.26 -12.31
CA VAL A 96 5.02 15.08 -11.92
C VAL A 96 5.17 16.28 -12.85
N ALA A 97 5.15 16.05 -14.17
CA ALA A 97 5.29 17.12 -15.16
C ALA A 97 4.12 18.12 -15.09
N TYR A 98 2.88 17.63 -14.95
CA TYR A 98 1.68 18.46 -14.85
C TYR A 98 1.70 19.34 -13.58
N SER A 99 2.07 18.75 -12.44
CA SER A 99 2.06 19.45 -11.15
C SER A 99 3.23 20.43 -10.97
N ALA A 100 4.26 20.39 -11.82
CA ALA A 100 5.44 21.25 -11.71
C ALA A 100 5.12 22.77 -11.69
N ASN A 101 4.05 23.17 -12.39
CA ASN A 101 3.59 24.56 -12.46
C ASN A 101 2.58 24.94 -11.37
N GLN A 102 2.18 23.98 -10.52
CA GLN A 102 1.24 24.21 -9.42
C GLN A 102 1.97 24.73 -8.17
N ALA A 103 1.18 25.12 -7.16
CA ALA A 103 1.69 25.52 -5.85
C ALA A 103 2.52 24.38 -5.22
N PRO A 104 3.58 24.67 -4.43
CA PRO A 104 4.43 23.64 -3.84
C PRO A 104 3.69 22.54 -3.05
N SER A 105 2.58 22.87 -2.39
CA SER A 105 1.71 21.94 -1.66
C SER A 105 0.96 20.94 -2.56
N GLU A 106 0.84 21.23 -3.85
CA GLU A 106 0.14 20.43 -4.85
C GLU A 106 1.12 19.69 -5.78
N ARG A 107 2.43 19.87 -5.58
CA ARG A 107 3.45 19.24 -6.41
C ARG A 107 3.59 17.76 -6.08
N VAL A 108 3.62 16.95 -7.13
CA VAL A 108 4.07 15.57 -7.05
C VAL A 108 5.60 15.57 -7.20
N THR A 109 6.28 15.03 -6.21
CA THR A 109 7.75 14.89 -6.22
C THR A 109 8.15 13.48 -6.63
N TYR A 110 9.36 13.32 -7.17
CA TYR A 110 9.87 12.05 -7.67
C TYR A 110 11.24 11.73 -7.09
N LYS A 111 11.47 10.45 -6.79
CA LYS A 111 12.76 9.91 -6.36
C LYS A 111 12.97 8.52 -6.91
N HIS A 112 14.17 8.25 -7.40
CA HIS A 112 14.62 6.93 -7.83
C HIS A 112 15.59 6.36 -6.81
N GLN A 113 15.32 5.15 -6.31
CA GLN A 113 16.15 4.48 -5.31
C GLN A 113 16.48 3.07 -5.75
N LYS A 114 17.75 2.69 -5.65
CA LYS A 114 18.21 1.31 -5.80
C LYS A 114 18.68 0.82 -4.44
N GLU A 115 18.03 -0.23 -3.95
CA GLU A 115 18.21 -0.71 -2.59
C GLU A 115 18.45 -2.21 -2.59
N VAL A 116 19.16 -2.67 -1.56
CA VAL A 116 19.31 -4.11 -1.28
C VAL A 116 18.78 -4.36 0.12
N ASP A 117 17.76 -5.22 0.22
CA ASP A 117 17.25 -5.69 1.50
C ASP A 117 17.99 -6.98 1.88
N TYR A 118 18.61 -6.99 3.06
CA TYR A 118 19.24 -8.14 3.68
C TYR A 118 18.37 -8.62 4.84
N PHE A 119 18.08 -9.91 4.91
CA PHE A 119 17.24 -10.49 5.94
C PHE A 119 18.07 -11.37 6.87
N TYR A 120 17.86 -11.24 8.17
CA TYR A 120 18.60 -11.98 9.21
C TYR A 120 17.62 -12.61 10.19
N ASP A 121 17.97 -13.78 10.71
CA ASP A 121 17.23 -14.46 11.77
C ASP A 121 18.10 -14.45 13.03
N GLU A 122 17.87 -13.46 13.90
CA GLU A 122 18.68 -13.23 15.09
C GLU A 122 18.02 -13.77 16.34
N ARG A 123 18.80 -14.46 17.17
CA ARG A 123 18.30 -14.98 18.44
C ARG A 123 18.52 -13.96 19.55
N MET A 124 17.43 -13.47 20.13
CA MET A 124 17.48 -12.52 21.23
C MET A 124 18.10 -13.16 22.49
N PRO A 125 19.15 -12.59 23.09
CA PRO A 125 19.84 -13.19 24.23
C PRO A 125 18.97 -13.33 25.49
N ASP A 126 18.01 -12.44 25.68
CA ASP A 126 17.16 -12.33 26.87
C ASP A 126 15.96 -13.29 26.87
N THR A 127 15.31 -13.42 25.71
CA THR A 127 14.08 -14.20 25.54
C THR A 127 14.30 -15.53 24.82
N GLY A 128 15.45 -15.70 24.16
CA GLY A 128 15.74 -16.85 23.30
C GLY A 128 14.89 -16.93 22.03
N SER A 129 14.04 -15.92 21.79
CA SER A 129 13.17 -15.82 20.62
C SER A 129 13.96 -15.45 19.37
N VAL A 130 13.48 -15.88 18.21
CA VAL A 130 14.08 -15.49 16.92
C VAL A 130 13.35 -14.25 16.43
N VAL A 131 14.14 -13.24 16.04
CA VAL A 131 13.68 -11.98 15.47
C VAL A 131 14.15 -11.90 14.02
N HIS A 132 13.20 -11.63 13.14
CA HIS A 132 13.45 -11.49 11.71
C HIS A 132 13.75 -10.02 11.39
N LEU A 133 15.02 -9.70 11.15
CA LEU A 133 15.48 -8.36 10.83
C LEU A 133 15.51 -8.16 9.32
N ARG A 134 15.03 -7.01 8.86
CA ARG A 134 15.30 -6.48 7.51
C ARG A 134 16.28 -5.31 7.64
N VAL A 135 17.41 -5.40 6.95
CA VAL A 135 18.41 -4.33 6.81
C VAL A 135 18.42 -3.85 5.37
N THR A 136 17.94 -2.63 5.14
CA THR A 136 17.93 -1.98 3.82
C THR A 136 19.18 -1.13 3.64
N ARG A 137 19.94 -1.41 2.58
CA ARG A 137 21.14 -0.68 2.19
C ARG A 137 20.96 0.01 0.85
N ASP A 138 21.64 1.13 0.66
CA ASP A 138 21.81 1.72 -0.67
C ASP A 138 22.64 0.80 -1.57
N ALA A 139 22.19 0.52 -2.79
CA ALA A 139 22.81 -0.48 -3.64
C ALA A 139 24.21 -0.07 -4.16
N GLN A 140 24.52 1.23 -4.20
CA GLN A 140 25.81 1.72 -4.70
C GLN A 140 26.85 1.82 -3.59
N THR A 141 26.46 2.41 -2.46
CA THR A 141 27.36 2.72 -1.35
C THR A 141 27.41 1.63 -0.29
N LEU A 142 26.45 0.70 -0.31
CA LEU A 142 26.24 -0.36 0.69
C LEU A 142 26.05 0.15 2.13
N GLN A 143 25.81 1.45 2.28
CA GLN A 143 25.50 2.07 3.56
C GLN A 143 24.07 1.71 3.99
N ILE A 144 23.89 1.47 5.29
CA ILE A 144 22.56 1.25 5.87
C ILE A 144 21.77 2.55 5.75
N LYS A 145 20.55 2.48 5.22
CA LYS A 145 19.69 3.67 5.14
C LYS A 145 19.27 4.12 6.55
N PRO A 146 19.11 5.43 6.80
CA PRO A 146 18.49 5.90 8.03
C PRO A 146 17.13 5.23 8.26
N GLY A 147 16.92 4.62 9.43
CA GLY A 147 15.72 3.84 9.74
C GLY A 147 15.59 2.52 8.97
N GLY A 148 16.63 2.09 8.24
CA GLY A 148 16.61 0.92 7.38
C GLY A 148 16.77 -0.42 8.07
N VAL A 149 16.83 -0.45 9.41
CA VAL A 149 16.91 -1.71 10.19
C VAL A 149 15.62 -1.86 10.98
N VAL A 150 14.78 -2.82 10.59
CA VAL A 150 13.45 -3.01 11.18
C VAL A 150 13.07 -4.47 11.32
N THR A 151 12.17 -4.74 12.26
CA THR A 151 11.34 -5.96 12.27
C THR A 151 9.96 -5.60 11.72
N LYS A 152 9.59 -6.17 10.57
CA LYS A 152 8.26 -5.98 9.98
C LYS A 152 7.33 -7.11 10.43
N LYS A 153 6.19 -6.75 11.02
CA LYS A 153 5.14 -7.70 11.42
C LYS A 153 3.84 -7.34 10.74
N ARG A 154 3.23 -8.31 10.04
CA ARG A 154 1.88 -8.17 9.49
C ARG A 154 0.86 -8.13 10.62
N VAL A 155 0.00 -7.12 10.60
CA VAL A 155 -1.12 -6.96 11.55
C VAL A 155 -2.40 -7.47 10.90
N ALA A 156 -2.76 -6.92 9.73
CA ALA A 156 -3.99 -7.24 9.04
C ALA A 156 -3.89 -6.98 7.53
N ASP A 157 -4.81 -7.60 6.79
CA ASP A 157 -5.00 -7.40 5.36
C ASP A 157 -6.47 -7.19 5.07
N ILE A 158 -6.83 -6.06 4.46
CA ILE A 158 -8.17 -5.81 3.93
C ILE A 158 -8.10 -6.01 2.42
N ASN A 159 -8.76 -7.07 1.93
CA ASN A 159 -8.71 -7.45 0.53
C ASN A 159 -9.94 -6.92 -0.20
N VAL A 160 -9.73 -6.23 -1.32
CA VAL A 160 -10.81 -5.63 -2.11
C VAL A 160 -10.81 -6.24 -3.51
N TYR A 161 -11.91 -6.90 -3.84
CA TYR A 161 -12.19 -7.38 -5.19
C TYR A 161 -12.81 -6.26 -6.03
N ALA A 162 -12.28 -6.02 -7.23
CA ALA A 162 -12.75 -4.98 -8.13
C ALA A 162 -13.13 -5.57 -9.51
N PRO A 163 -14.37 -6.06 -9.68
CA PRO A 163 -14.78 -6.84 -10.87
C PRO A 163 -14.65 -6.06 -12.19
N ASN A 164 -14.88 -4.75 -12.15
CA ASN A 164 -14.83 -3.89 -13.35
C ASN A 164 -13.43 -3.29 -13.61
N ARG A 165 -12.40 -3.80 -12.94
CA ARG A 165 -11.03 -3.33 -13.03
C ARG A 165 -10.09 -4.48 -13.38
N PRO A 166 -8.96 -4.21 -14.04
CA PRO A 166 -7.96 -5.23 -14.33
C PRO A 166 -7.22 -5.74 -13.09
N PHE A 167 -7.25 -4.96 -12.00
CA PHE A 167 -6.60 -5.25 -10.74
C PHE A 167 -7.59 -5.24 -9.60
N ASP A 168 -7.28 -6.04 -8.60
CA ASP A 168 -7.78 -5.96 -7.23
C ASP A 168 -6.76 -5.18 -6.39
N TYR A 169 -7.06 -4.93 -5.12
CA TYR A 169 -6.08 -4.33 -4.22
C TYR A 169 -6.21 -4.85 -2.80
N ARG A 170 -5.13 -4.69 -2.04
CA ARG A 170 -5.05 -5.06 -0.64
C ARG A 170 -4.51 -3.90 0.17
N ILE A 171 -5.27 -3.46 1.17
CA ILE A 171 -4.76 -2.55 2.19
C ILE A 171 -4.08 -3.44 3.24
N SER A 172 -2.76 -3.36 3.30
CA SER A 172 -1.93 -4.08 4.26
C SER A 172 -1.60 -3.16 5.43
N ILE A 173 -1.78 -3.67 6.65
CA ILE A 173 -1.40 -3.00 7.88
C ILE A 173 -0.24 -3.79 8.48
N ASN A 174 0.89 -3.12 8.69
CA ASN A 174 2.07 -3.70 9.31
C ASN A 174 2.55 -2.83 10.47
N THR A 175 3.38 -3.39 11.34
CA THR A 175 4.27 -2.60 12.20
C THR A 175 5.71 -2.76 11.70
N GLU A 176 6.43 -1.66 11.50
CA GLU A 176 7.86 -1.65 11.19
C GLU A 176 8.65 -1.13 12.39
N THR A 177 8.93 -2.01 13.36
CA THR A 177 9.62 -1.63 14.59
C THR A 177 11.12 -1.41 14.31
N PRO A 178 11.70 -0.23 14.60
CA PRO A 178 13.14 0.00 14.46
C PRO A 178 13.95 -0.94 15.35
N MET A 179 15.05 -1.47 14.80
CA MET A 179 15.94 -2.40 15.51
C MET A 179 17.40 -1.96 15.39
N PRO A 180 18.27 -2.32 16.35
CA PRO A 180 19.71 -2.18 16.16
C PRO A 180 20.19 -3.03 14.98
N PRO A 181 21.31 -2.64 14.32
CA PRO A 181 21.95 -3.48 13.31
C PRO A 181 22.25 -4.89 13.84
N PRO A 182 22.21 -5.92 12.99
CA PRO A 182 22.60 -7.27 13.40
C PRO A 182 24.08 -7.30 13.83
N PRO A 183 24.46 -8.23 14.72
CA PRO A 183 25.86 -8.47 15.07
C PRO A 183 26.76 -8.66 13.84
N GLU A 184 28.04 -8.25 13.92
CA GLU A 184 28.96 -8.25 12.77
C GLU A 184 29.19 -9.65 12.15
N ASP A 185 29.07 -10.71 12.94
CA ASP A 185 29.24 -12.11 12.52
C ASP A 185 27.96 -12.74 11.92
N SER A 186 26.83 -12.01 11.98
CA SER A 186 25.55 -12.44 11.46
C SER A 186 25.58 -12.58 9.94
N ARG A 187 24.96 -13.65 9.42
CA ARG A 187 24.85 -13.87 7.98
C ARG A 187 23.41 -13.73 7.52
N PRO A 188 23.18 -13.00 6.41
CA PRO A 188 21.84 -12.86 5.87
C PRO A 188 21.32 -14.22 5.41
N THR A 189 20.09 -14.56 5.78
CA THR A 189 19.36 -15.75 5.34
C THR A 189 18.81 -15.58 3.94
N PHE A 190 18.49 -14.34 3.56
CA PHE A 190 17.93 -13.97 2.28
C PHE A 190 18.35 -12.55 1.90
N ILE A 191 18.49 -12.29 0.61
CA ILE A 191 18.84 -10.98 0.05
C ILE A 191 17.92 -10.74 -1.14
N ARG A 192 17.48 -9.50 -1.36
CA ARG A 192 16.82 -9.11 -2.61
C ARG A 192 17.22 -7.70 -3.01
N GLU A 193 17.21 -7.45 -4.31
CA GLU A 193 17.43 -6.11 -4.85
C GLU A 193 16.08 -5.47 -5.19
N LYS A 194 15.98 -4.16 -4.98
CA LYS A 194 14.81 -3.37 -5.34
C LYS A 194 15.23 -2.17 -6.17
N ASP A 195 14.56 -1.98 -7.29
CA ASP A 195 14.61 -0.76 -8.08
C ASP A 195 13.27 -0.04 -7.92
N ARG A 196 13.26 1.11 -7.24
CA ARG A 196 12.04 1.80 -6.78
C ARG A 196 11.94 3.21 -7.33
N LEU A 197 10.82 3.48 -7.99
CA LEU A 197 10.38 4.79 -8.43
C LEU A 197 9.31 5.29 -7.46
N SER A 198 9.68 6.23 -6.59
CA SER A 198 8.80 6.79 -5.55
C SER A 198 8.27 8.15 -5.97
N TYR A 199 6.95 8.32 -5.85
CA TYR A 199 6.25 9.56 -6.14
C TYR A 199 5.51 10.03 -4.89
N ALA A 200 5.79 11.23 -4.39
CA ALA A 200 5.15 11.74 -3.18
C ALA A 200 4.26 12.94 -3.48
N HIS A 201 3.02 12.89 -2.97
CA HIS A 201 2.04 13.97 -3.06
C HIS A 201 1.30 14.08 -1.73
N GLN A 202 1.41 15.24 -1.06
CA GLN A 202 0.84 15.46 0.27
C GLN A 202 1.24 14.33 1.25
N ASN A 203 0.26 13.73 1.93
CA ASN A 203 0.45 12.65 2.90
C ASN A 203 0.60 11.24 2.26
N PHE A 204 0.82 11.15 0.94
CA PHE A 204 0.86 9.87 0.24
C PHE A 204 2.18 9.67 -0.53
N ASN A 205 2.69 8.45 -0.48
CA ASN A 205 3.71 7.96 -1.39
C ASN A 205 3.08 6.93 -2.34
N VAL A 206 3.47 6.97 -3.60
CA VAL A 206 3.17 5.94 -4.60
C VAL A 206 4.50 5.34 -5.04
N ASP A 207 4.71 4.08 -4.71
CA ASP A 207 5.94 3.35 -5.00
C ASP A 207 5.71 2.34 -6.11
N LEU A 208 6.45 2.49 -7.20
CA LEU A 208 6.50 1.55 -8.30
C LEU A 208 7.85 0.82 -8.23
N THR A 209 7.82 -0.45 -7.83
CA THR A 209 9.02 -1.21 -7.45
C THR A 209 9.22 -2.43 -8.36
N GLN A 210 10.44 -2.65 -8.81
CA GLN A 210 10.89 -3.93 -9.37
C GLN A 210 11.70 -4.66 -8.31
N VAL A 211 11.26 -5.87 -7.96
CA VAL A 211 11.96 -6.72 -6.99
C VAL A 211 12.66 -7.84 -7.74
N ILE A 212 13.99 -7.88 -7.59
CA ILE A 212 14.85 -8.89 -8.20
C ILE A 212 15.30 -9.85 -7.10
N LEU A 213 14.85 -11.09 -7.21
CA LEU A 213 15.26 -12.17 -6.33
C LEU A 213 16.60 -12.72 -6.85
N PRO A 214 17.61 -12.92 -5.99
CA PRO A 214 18.79 -13.65 -6.40
C PRO A 214 18.35 -15.05 -6.79
N ASN A 215 18.76 -15.51 -7.97
CA ASN A 215 18.60 -16.90 -8.36
C ASN A 215 19.11 -17.79 -7.22
N ASN A 216 18.35 -18.81 -6.81
CA ASN A 216 18.80 -19.80 -5.84
C ASN A 216 19.98 -20.60 -6.44
N VAL A 217 21.19 -20.03 -6.41
CA VAL A 217 22.42 -20.70 -6.81
C VAL A 217 22.82 -21.64 -5.68
N ARG A 218 22.06 -22.72 -5.46
CA ARG A 218 22.60 -23.85 -4.69
C ARG A 218 22.41 -25.20 -5.35
N PHE A 219 21.34 -25.47 -6.10
CA PHE A 219 21.24 -26.72 -6.86
C PHE A 219 20.28 -26.50 -8.02
N MET A 220 20.80 -26.46 -9.25
CA MET A 220 20.15 -26.88 -10.51
C MET A 220 20.91 -26.28 -11.69
N THR A 221 21.27 -27.13 -12.65
CA THR A 221 22.11 -26.83 -13.81
C THR A 221 21.41 -26.09 -14.95
N ASP A 222 20.15 -25.66 -14.75
CA ASP A 222 19.36 -24.93 -15.74
C ASP A 222 18.59 -23.80 -15.05
N ILE A 223 19.27 -22.69 -14.77
CA ILE A 223 18.63 -21.52 -14.15
C ILE A 223 18.22 -20.54 -15.25
N GLN A 224 16.95 -20.59 -15.65
CA GLN A 224 16.33 -19.41 -16.26
C GLN A 224 16.33 -18.29 -15.19
N PRO A 225 16.81 -17.07 -15.52
CA PRO A 225 16.68 -15.94 -14.61
C PRO A 225 15.21 -15.79 -14.20
N GLN A 226 14.93 -15.71 -12.90
CA GLN A 226 13.57 -15.36 -12.49
C GLN A 226 13.23 -13.96 -13.00
N GLU A 227 12.08 -13.81 -13.64
CA GLU A 227 11.59 -12.50 -14.04
C GLU A 227 11.34 -11.64 -12.78
N PRO A 228 11.70 -10.35 -12.80
CA PRO A 228 11.43 -9.44 -11.70
C PRO A 228 9.93 -9.39 -11.38
N VAL A 229 9.63 -9.26 -10.09
CA VAL A 229 8.26 -8.94 -9.64
C VAL A 229 8.05 -7.43 -9.75
N HIS A 230 6.91 -7.03 -10.32
CA HIS A 230 6.56 -5.62 -10.52
C HIS A 230 5.42 -5.25 -9.56
N GLU A 231 5.71 -4.41 -8.57
CA GLU A 231 4.79 -4.01 -7.52
C GLU A 231 4.41 -2.53 -7.64
N LEU A 232 3.18 -2.19 -7.27
CA LEU A 232 2.69 -0.81 -7.13
C LEU A 232 1.98 -0.68 -5.79
N GLU A 233 2.41 0.29 -4.99
CA GLU A 233 1.96 0.50 -3.62
C GLU A 233 1.58 1.97 -3.42
N VAL A 234 0.52 2.24 -2.66
CA VAL A 234 0.15 3.59 -2.20
C VAL A 234 0.19 3.59 -0.67
N GLU A 235 1.10 4.35 -0.09
CA GLU A 235 1.38 4.38 1.35
C GLU A 235 0.92 5.71 1.96
N ILE A 236 0.36 5.65 3.17
CA ILE A 236 0.13 6.83 4.01
C ILE A 236 1.44 7.15 4.75
N ARG A 237 1.98 8.36 4.55
CA ARG A 237 3.29 8.77 5.07
C ARG A 237 3.28 9.03 6.58
N ASP A 238 2.24 9.69 7.07
CA ASP A 238 2.07 10.03 8.47
C ASP A 238 0.92 9.20 9.08
N SER A 239 1.24 7.95 9.41
CA SER A 239 0.31 7.07 10.12
C SER A 239 0.04 7.55 11.55
N VAL A 240 0.94 8.33 12.16
CA VAL A 240 0.76 8.86 13.51
C VAL A 240 -0.34 9.92 13.51
N GLU A 241 -0.27 10.88 12.59
CA GLU A 241 -1.32 11.89 12.40
C GLU A 241 -2.65 11.24 12.04
N LEU A 242 -2.65 10.23 11.15
CA LEU A 242 -3.87 9.46 10.83
C LEU A 242 -4.50 8.86 12.09
N MET A 243 -3.70 8.21 12.96
CA MET A 243 -4.22 7.59 14.18
C MET A 243 -4.66 8.61 15.23
N GLN A 244 -4.06 9.80 15.27
CA GLN A 244 -4.54 10.91 16.09
C GLN A 244 -5.91 11.40 15.63
N HIS A 245 -6.11 11.57 14.32
CA HIS A 245 -7.42 11.89 13.76
C HIS A 245 -8.45 10.80 14.08
N ALA A 246 -8.08 9.53 13.98
CA ALA A 246 -8.95 8.40 14.30
C ALA A 246 -9.38 8.42 15.78
N PHE A 247 -8.44 8.65 16.70
CA PHE A 247 -8.72 8.74 18.13
C PHE A 247 -9.73 9.86 18.45
N VAL A 248 -9.54 11.04 17.84
CA VAL A 248 -10.49 12.16 17.99
C VAL A 248 -11.85 11.80 17.40
N ALA A 249 -11.90 11.23 16.20
CA ALA A 249 -13.13 10.87 15.52
C ALA A 249 -13.95 9.82 16.30
N ARG A 250 -13.28 8.84 16.93
CA ARG A 250 -13.92 7.75 17.68
C ARG A 250 -14.20 8.10 19.15
N GLY A 251 -13.54 9.13 19.69
CA GLY A 251 -13.75 9.62 21.06
C GLY A 251 -14.86 10.67 21.21
N GLN A 252 -15.39 11.21 20.10
CA GLN A 252 -16.54 12.13 20.13
C GLN A 252 -17.82 11.35 20.43
N GLU A 253 -18.70 11.92 21.26
CA GLU A 253 -20.06 11.39 21.43
C GLU A 253 -20.74 11.29 20.06
N GLN A 254 -21.50 10.21 19.83
CA GLN A 254 -22.21 9.99 18.58
C GLN A 254 -23.09 11.21 18.29
N LYS A 255 -22.67 12.02 17.31
CA LYS A 255 -23.52 13.07 16.74
C LYS A 255 -24.73 12.41 16.09
N GLU A 256 -25.85 13.12 16.04
CA GLU A 256 -27.08 12.66 15.36
C GLU A 256 -26.86 12.34 13.88
N PHE A 257 -25.80 12.91 13.26
CA PHE A 257 -25.42 12.67 11.88
C PHE A 257 -23.95 12.27 11.76
N GLN A 258 -23.67 11.33 10.86
CA GLN A 258 -22.32 10.91 10.51
C GLN A 258 -21.66 12.00 9.65
N GLU A 259 -20.58 12.60 10.15
CA GLU A 259 -19.83 13.64 9.44
C GLU A 259 -18.47 13.08 9.01
N TRP A 260 -18.02 13.49 7.81
CA TRP A 260 -16.63 13.26 7.39
C TRP A 260 -15.69 13.93 8.40
N THR A 261 -14.85 13.13 9.05
CA THR A 261 -13.76 13.64 9.87
C THR A 261 -12.45 13.59 9.08
N PRO A 262 -11.38 14.28 9.54
CA PRO A 262 -10.06 14.17 8.93
C PRO A 262 -9.55 12.72 8.81
N PHE A 263 -10.04 11.80 9.65
CA PHE A 263 -9.71 10.38 9.56
C PHE A 263 -10.34 9.72 8.33
N GLU A 264 -11.67 9.79 8.19
CA GLU A 264 -12.36 9.21 7.03
C GLU A 264 -11.95 9.91 5.73
N ASP A 265 -11.69 11.21 5.74
CA ASP A 265 -11.19 11.94 4.57
C ASP A 265 -9.84 11.39 4.10
N THR A 266 -8.91 11.13 5.03
CA THR A 266 -7.59 10.57 4.68
C THR A 266 -7.73 9.16 4.08
N VAL A 267 -8.60 8.33 4.64
CA VAL A 267 -8.92 7.00 4.11
C VAL A 267 -9.57 7.10 2.73
N LEU A 268 -10.50 8.03 2.54
CA LEU A 268 -11.13 8.26 1.24
C LEU A 268 -10.11 8.73 0.18
N ILE A 269 -9.15 9.58 0.54
CA ILE A 269 -8.07 10.00 -0.37
C ILE A 269 -7.18 8.80 -0.75
N LEU A 270 -6.82 7.92 0.20
CA LEU A 270 -6.12 6.66 -0.09
C LEU A 270 -6.88 5.85 -1.14
N LEU A 271 -8.17 5.61 -0.89
CA LEU A 271 -9.03 4.84 -1.78
C LEU A 271 -9.13 5.49 -3.16
N ASN A 272 -9.29 6.82 -3.23
CA ASN A 272 -9.37 7.54 -4.49
C ASN A 272 -8.07 7.44 -5.29
N ASN A 273 -6.92 7.55 -4.65
CA ASN A 273 -5.61 7.36 -5.30
C ASN A 273 -5.53 5.96 -5.95
N VAL A 274 -5.83 4.91 -5.19
CA VAL A 274 -5.81 3.52 -5.69
C VAL A 274 -6.85 3.32 -6.81
N ARG A 275 -8.09 3.77 -6.60
CA ARG A 275 -9.20 3.65 -7.56
C ARG A 275 -8.86 4.34 -8.88
N LEU A 276 -8.20 5.50 -8.86
CA LEU A 276 -7.77 6.21 -10.07
C LEU A 276 -6.62 5.47 -10.76
N LEU A 277 -5.61 5.00 -10.02
CA LEU A 277 -4.50 4.22 -10.57
C LEU A 277 -5.00 2.99 -11.33
N ILE A 278 -5.82 2.14 -10.70
CA ILE A 278 -6.32 0.91 -11.33
C ILE A 278 -7.36 1.18 -12.44
N ARG A 279 -7.92 2.39 -12.52
CA ARG A 279 -8.86 2.80 -13.58
C ARG A 279 -8.13 3.30 -14.83
N TYR A 280 -7.05 4.06 -14.68
CA TYR A 280 -6.35 4.69 -15.80
C TYR A 280 -5.44 3.73 -16.57
N VAL A 281 -4.99 2.65 -15.94
CA VAL A 281 -4.30 1.57 -16.65
C VAL A 281 -5.33 0.66 -17.31
N ARG A 282 -5.95 1.14 -18.41
CA ARG A 282 -6.76 0.28 -19.27
C ARG A 282 -5.86 -0.78 -19.91
N ILE A 283 -6.18 -2.05 -19.70
CA ILE A 283 -5.67 -3.13 -20.54
C ILE A 283 -6.41 -3.01 -21.87
N ARG A 284 -5.70 -2.86 -22.99
CA ARG A 284 -6.29 -3.20 -24.29
C ARG A 284 -6.44 -4.71 -24.25
N THR A 285 -7.67 -5.19 -24.09
CA THR A 285 -8.06 -6.58 -24.33
C THR A 285 -7.83 -6.91 -25.79
#